data_AF-A0A453J308-F1
#
_entry.id   AF-A0A453J308-F1
#
_cell.length_a   1.000
_cell.length_b   1.000
_cell.length_c   1.000
_cell.angle_alpha   90.00
_cell.angle_beta   90.00
_cell.angle_gamma   90.00
#
_symmetry.space_group_name_H-M   'P 1'
#
loop_
_entity.id
_entity.type
_entity.pdbx_description
1 polymer ?
#
loop_
_entity_poly.entity_id
_entity_poly.type
_entity_poly.pdbx_seq_one_letter_code
_entity_poly.pdbx_strand_id
1 'polypeptide(L)' 'FETLRHLGFGTRWCEWISILLSTASTRVLLNGTPGPPIAHAQGLRQGDPVSPMLFTLVIDKLN' A
#
# COMPACT_ATOMS: atom_id res chain seq x y z
N PHE A 1 0.78 -8.84 -7.28
CA PHE A 1 0.28 -9.85 -6.32
C PHE A 1 0.79 -11.27 -6.58
N GLU A 2 1.24 -11.63 -7.79
CA GLU A 2 1.86 -12.94 -8.07
C GLU A 2 3.04 -13.25 -7.15
N THR A 3 3.89 -12.26 -6.88
CA THR A 3 5.00 -12.37 -5.92
C THR A 3 4.54 -12.80 -4.53
N LEU A 4 3.48 -12.17 -4.01
CA LEU A 4 2.94 -12.49 -2.69
C LEU A 4 2.36 -13.92 -2.69
N ARG A 5 1.66 -14.32 -3.75
CA ARG A 5 1.18 -15.71 -3.88
C ARG A 5 2.33 -16.73 -3.90
N HIS A 6 3.42 -16.43 -4.62
CA HIS A 6 4.62 -17.29 -4.65
C HIS A 6 5.33 -17.39 -3.29
N LEU A 7 5.26 -16.34 -2.47
CA LEU A 7 5.79 -16.33 -1.11
C LEU A 7 4.88 -17.02 -0.09
N GLY A 8 3.77 -17.65 -0.53
CA GLY A 8 2.86 -18.41 0.32
C GLY A 8 1.75 -17.57 0.96
N PHE A 9 1.59 -16.30 0.59
CA PHE A 9 0.47 -15.50 1.08
C PHE A 9 -0.85 -16.00 0.47
N GLY A 10 -1.81 -16.34 1.34
CA GLY A 10 -3.11 -16.84 0.92
C GLY A 10 -3.93 -15.81 0.12
N THR A 11 -4.87 -16.31 -0.69
CA THR A 11 -5.72 -15.49 -1.57
C THR A 11 -6.45 -14.39 -0.81
N ARG A 12 -7.06 -14.73 0.33
CA ARG A 12 -7.80 -13.75 1.16
C ARG A 12 -6.93 -12.60 1.65
N TRP A 13 -5.69 -12.90 2.04
CA TRP A 13 -4.75 -11.87 2.47
C TRP A 13 -4.36 -10.97 1.29
N CYS A 14 -4.09 -11.55 0.12
CA CYS A 14 -3.81 -10.79 -1.10
C CYS A 14 -4.99 -9.89 -1.50
N GLU A 15 -6.23 -10.35 -1.34
CA GLU A 15 -7.44 -9.55 -1.57
C GLU A 15 -7.52 -8.36 -0.62
N TRP A 16 -7.26 -8.55 0.67
CA TRP A 16 -7.24 -7.45 1.63
C TRP A 16 -6.18 -6.39 1.29
N ILE A 17 -4.98 -6.81 0.91
CA ILE A 17 -3.95 -5.88 0.47
C ILE A 17 -4.36 -5.16 -0.83
N SER A 18 -4.99 -5.87 -1.77
CA SER A 18 -5.51 -5.26 -3.01
C SER A 18 -6.55 -4.18 -2.71
N ILE A 19 -7.48 -4.44 -1.79
CA ILE A 19 -8.48 -3.46 -1.35
C ILE A 19 -7.79 -2.26 -0.67
N LEU A 20 -6.84 -2.51 0.23
CA LEU A 20 -6.11 -1.45 0.93
C LEU A 20 -5.36 -0.53 -0.04
N LEU A 21 -4.66 -1.09 -1.03
CA LEU A 21 -3.91 -0.31 -2.02
C LEU A 21 -4.83 0.44 -3.00
N SER A 22 -5.90 -0.19 -3.46
CA SER A 22 -6.83 0.42 -4.45
C SER A 22 -7.70 1.53 -3.87
N THR A 23 -7.88 1.57 -2.55
CA THR A 23 -8.70 2.58 -1.86
C THR A 23 -7.87 3.65 -1.15
N ALA A 24 -6.53 3.53 -1.19
CA ALA A 24 -5.64 4.46 -0.51
C ALA A 24 -5.76 5.89 -1.08
N SER A 25 -5.85 6.86 -0.18
CA SER A 25 -5.82 8.28 -0.51
C SER A 25 -5.16 9.08 0.60
N THR A 26 -4.68 10.28 0.27
CA THR A 26 -4.13 11.25 1.23
C THR A 26 -4.79 12.61 1.06
N ARG A 27 -4.76 13.43 2.12
CA ARG A 27 -5.12 14.84 2.06
C ARG A 27 -3.96 15.66 2.60
N VAL A 28 -3.70 16.79 1.95
CA VAL A 28 -2.74 17.77 2.47
C VAL A 28 -3.48 18.67 3.45
N LEU A 29 -2.94 18.79 4.67
CA LEU A 29 -3.44 19.73 5.68
C LEU A 29 -2.72 21.07 5.50
N LEU A 30 -3.47 22.13 5.20
CA LEU A 30 -2.97 23.50 5.15
C LEU A 30 -3.58 24.27 6.32
N ASN A 31 -2.74 24.69 7.27
CA ASN A 31 -3.18 25.37 8.50
C ASN A 31 -4.30 24.62 9.24
N GLY A 32 -4.20 23.29 9.31
CA GLY A 32 -5.18 22.42 9.96
C GLY A 32 -6.44 22.13 9.13
N THR A 33 -6.61 22.75 7.97
CA THR A 33 -7.75 22.49 7.07
C THR A 33 -7.36 21.45 6.03
N PRO A 34 -8.10 20.33 5.90
CA PRO A 34 -7.83 19.32 4.89
C PRO A 34 -8.23 19.81 3.50
N GLY A 35 -7.29 19.75 2.56
CA GLY A 35 -7.57 19.92 1.14
C GLY A 35 -8.33 18.74 0.53
N PRO A 36 -8.58 18.77 -0.80
CA PRO A 36 -9.21 17.67 -1.51
C PRO A 36 -8.37 16.38 -1.41
N PRO A 37 -9.01 15.20 -1.49
CA PRO A 37 -8.31 13.92 -1.49
C PRO A 37 -7.49 13.73 -2.77
N ILE A 38 -6.30 13.17 -2.59
CA ILE A 38 -5.41 12.71 -3.66
C ILE A 38 -5.47 11.19 -3.63
N ALA A 39 -6.02 10.59 -4.68
CA ALA A 39 -6.05 9.15 -4.85
C ALA A 39 -4.63 8.63 -5.14
N HIS A 40 -4.26 7.52 -4.51
CA HIS A 40 -2.95 6.91 -4.74
C HIS A 40 -3.01 6.10 -6.03
N ALA A 41 -2.25 6.49 -7.04
CA ALA A 41 -2.17 5.75 -8.30
C ALA A 41 -1.15 4.61 -8.23
N GLN A 42 0.02 4.88 -7.64
CA GLN A 42 1.11 3.92 -7.48
C GLN A 42 1.87 4.18 -6.17
N GLY A 43 2.49 3.13 -5.65
CA GLY A 43 3.32 3.18 -4.45
C GLY A 43 2.58 2.76 -3.18
N LEU A 44 3.26 2.97 -2.06
CA LEU A 44 2.79 2.62 -0.72
C LEU A 44 2.67 3.88 0.13
N ARG A 45 1.69 3.93 1.02
CA ARG A 45 1.46 5.07 1.89
C ARG A 45 2.52 5.09 3.01
N GLN A 46 3.32 6.13 3.08
CA GLN A 46 4.23 6.31 4.23
C GLN A 46 3.43 6.48 5.53
N GLY A 47 3.92 5.84 6.59
CA GLY A 47 3.24 5.81 7.90
C GLY A 47 2.05 4.86 7.98
N ASP A 48 1.79 4.04 6.95
CA ASP A 48 0.91 2.87 7.07
C ASP A 48 1.70 1.68 7.65
N PRO A 49 1.21 0.99 8.71
CA PRO A 49 1.92 -0.10 9.35
C PRO A 49 2.23 -1.31 8.45
N VAL A 50 1.47 -1.52 7.37
CA VAL A 50 1.68 -2.65 6.44
C VAL A 50 2.72 -2.32 5.36
N SER A 51 2.86 -1.04 5.01
CA SER A 51 3.72 -0.58 3.94
C SER A 51 5.21 -0.97 4.09
N PRO A 52 5.85 -0.92 5.28
CA PRO A 52 7.24 -1.38 5.43
C PRO A 52 7.46 -2.84 5.06
N MET A 53 6.55 -3.74 5.43
CA MET A 53 6.63 -5.16 5.10
C MET A 53 6.55 -5.36 3.58
N LEU A 54 5.56 -4.74 2.93
CA LEU A 54 5.38 -4.83 1.48
C LEU A 54 6.58 -4.28 0.72
N PHE A 55 7.17 -3.17 1.20
CA PHE A 55 8.38 -2.61 0.63
C PHE A 55 9.56 -3.59 0.70
N THR A 56 9.83 -4.16 1.88
CA THR A 56 10.92 -5.15 2.04
C THR A 56 10.75 -6.35 1.12
N LEU A 57 9.52 -6.88 0.99
CA LEU A 57 9.25 -8.01 0.09
C LEU A 57 9.49 -7.69 -1.39
N VAL A 58 9.19 -6.46 -1.81
CA VAL A 58 9.44 -6.01 -3.19
C VAL A 58 10.94 -5.85 -3.42
N ILE A 59 11.66 -5.23 -2.50
CA ILE A 59 13.11 -5.03 -2.61
C ILE A 59 13.87 -6.37 -2.61
N ASP A 60 13.52 -7.29 -1.72
CA ASP A 60 14.13 -8.63 -1.65
C ASP A 60 13.97 -9.41 -2.97
N LYS A 61 12.87 -9.18 -3.70
CA LYS A 61 12.62 -9.80 -5.01
C LYS A 61 13.31 -9.11 -6.18
N LEU A 62 13.75 -7.87 -6.00
CA LEU A 62 14.49 -7.10 -7.01
C LEU A 62 16.00 -7.29 -6.87
N ASN A 63 16.46 -7.77 -5.71
CA ASN A 63 17.83 -8.23 -5.47
C ASN A 63 18.05 -9.64 -6.01
#